data_AF-A0A965CFY8-F1
#
_entry.id   AF-A0A965CFY8-F1
#
_cell.length_a   1.000
_cell.length_b   1.000
_cell.length_c   1.000
_cell.angle_alpha   90.00
_cell.angle_beta   90.00
_cell.angle_gamma   90.00
#
_symmetry.space_group_name_H-M   'P 1'
#
loop_
_entity.id
_entity.type
_entity.pdbx_description
1 polymer ?
#
loop_
_entity_poly.entity_id
_entity_poly.type
_entity_poly.pdbx_seq_one_letter_code
_entity_poly.pdbx_strand_id
1 'polypeptide(L)' 'MSIGIGQISPVPSEEEAAAIAAAVTMMWPRPAAPAPAPEGRANVGWRFSGRWWATQHVVRRSRPGF' A
#
# COMPACT_ATOMS: atom_id res chain seq x y z
N MET A 1 5.95 3.66 23.38
CA MET A 1 6.04 2.22 23.09
C MET A 1 7.40 2.01 22.44
N SER A 2 8.39 1.49 23.19
CA SER A 2 9.74 1.29 22.66
C SER A 2 9.79 -0.05 21.96
N ILE A 3 10.03 -0.06 20.64
CA ILE A 3 10.21 -1.30 19.88
C ILE A 3 11.60 -1.80 20.24
N GLY A 4 11.68 -2.88 21.00
CA GLY A 4 12.95 -3.51 21.34
C GLY A 4 13.64 -4.00 20.07
N ILE A 5 14.70 -3.30 19.66
CA ILE A 5 15.51 -3.70 18.51
C ILE A 5 16.40 -4.82 19.02
N GLY A 6 16.14 -6.06 18.59
CA GLY A 6 16.95 -7.21 18.97
C GLY A 6 18.42 -6.98 18.65
N GLN A 7 19.33 -7.37 19.54
CA GLN A 7 20.75 -7.35 19.27
C GLN A 7 21.08 -8.44 18.23
N ILE A 8 21.62 -8.03 17.08
CA ILE A 8 22.05 -8.95 16.03
C ILE A 8 23.43 -9.49 16.43
N SER A 9 23.53 -10.80 16.61
CA SER A 9 24.79 -11.49 16.94
C SER A 9 24.94 -12.75 16.09
N PRO A 10 26.09 -12.97 15.43
CA PRO A 10 27.26 -12.08 15.44
C PRO A 10 27.01 -10.78 14.68
N VAL A 11 27.82 -9.75 14.99
CA VAL A 11 27.81 -8.49 14.24
C VAL A 11 28.42 -8.77 12.86
N PRO A 12 27.71 -8.47 11.75
CA PRO A 12 28.24 -8.70 10.41
C PRO A 12 29.46 -7.83 10.13
N SER A 13 30.35 -8.31 9.26
CA SER A 13 31.43 -7.48 8.72
C SER A 13 30.88 -6.35 7.84
N GLU A 14 31.74 -5.38 7.50
CA GLU A 14 31.36 -4.28 6.61
C GLU A 14 30.96 -4.79 5.22
N GLU A 15 31.68 -5.80 4.71
CA GLU A 15 31.41 -6.46 3.44
C GLU A 15 30.06 -7.19 3.46
N GLU A 16 29.77 -7.91 4.54
CA GLU A 16 28.51 -8.62 4.73
C GLU A 16 27.33 -7.64 4.84
N ALA A 17 27.49 -6.56 5.60
CA ALA A 17 26.49 -5.50 5.71
C ALA A 17 26.22 -4.82 4.36
N ALA A 18 27.28 -4.54 3.58
CA ALA A 18 27.16 -3.96 2.24
C ALA A 18 26.44 -4.91 1.28
N ALA A 19 26.76 -6.21 1.29
CA ALA A 19 26.10 -7.21 0.46
C ALA A 19 24.60 -7.33 0.78
N ILE A 20 24.25 -7.34 2.07
CA ILE A 20 22.84 -7.38 2.52
C ILE A 20 22.09 -6.13 2.07
N ALA A 21 22.67 -4.94 2.30
CA ALA A 21 22.05 -3.67 1.90
C ALA A 21 21.84 -3.59 0.37
N ALA A 22 22.82 -4.05 -0.42
CA ALA A 22 22.72 -4.12 -1.86
C ALA A 22 21.60 -5.07 -2.32
N ALA A 23 21.53 -6.28 -1.74
CA ALA A 23 20.49 -7.26 -2.06
C ALA A 23 19.08 -6.72 -1.75
N VAL A 24 18.89 -6.15 -0.56
CA VAL A 24 17.60 -5.53 -0.19
C VAL A 24 17.24 -4.42 -1.16
N THR A 25 18.19 -3.56 -1.51
CA THR A 25 17.97 -2.44 -2.44
C THR A 25 17.58 -2.93 -3.84
N MET A 26 18.25 -3.97 -4.36
CA MET A 26 17.97 -4.52 -5.69
C MET A 26 16.66 -5.30 -5.75
N MET A 27 16.31 -6.00 -4.67
CA MET A 27 15.10 -6.82 -4.59
C MET A 27 13.87 -6.04 -4.16
N TRP A 28 14.02 -4.80 -3.69
CA TRP A 28 12.89 -4.03 -3.21
C TRP A 28 11.93 -3.72 -4.37
N PRO A 29 10.65 -4.12 -4.27
CA PRO A 29 9.69 -3.80 -5.31
C PRO A 29 9.54 -2.28 -5.39
N ARG A 30 9.87 -1.70 -6.54
CA ARG A 30 9.61 -0.29 -6.79
C ARG A 30 8.10 -0.11 -6.93
N PRO A 31 7.49 0.90 -6.29
CA PRO A 31 6.09 1.20 -6.53
C PRO A 31 5.91 1.40 -8.04
N ALA A 32 5.08 0.55 -8.67
CA ALA A 32 4.67 0.79 -10.03
C ALA A 32 4.00 2.17 -10.06
N ALA A 33 4.25 2.95 -11.13
CA ALA A 33 3.51 4.18 -11.32
C ALA A 33 2.01 3.87 -11.22
N PRO A 34 1.23 4.65 -10.44
CA PRO A 34 -0.20 4.41 -10.35
C PRO A 34 -0.75 4.42 -11.77
N ALA A 35 -1.45 3.34 -12.14
CA ALA A 35 -2.13 3.28 -13.42
C ALA A 35 -3.04 4.51 -13.52
N PRO A 36 -3.13 5.17 -14.69
CA PRO A 36 -4.06 6.27 -14.87
C PRO A 36 -5.44 5.78 -14.42
N ALA A 37 -6.08 6.54 -13.54
CA ALA A 37 -7.42 6.21 -13.08
C ALA A 37 -8.29 6.04 -14.32
N PRO A 38 -9.05 4.95 -14.46
CA PRO A 38 -9.93 4.79 -15.61
C PRO A 38 -10.87 5.99 -15.64
N GLU A 39 -10.75 6.81 -16.68
CA GLU A 39 -11.67 7.92 -16.95
C GLU A 39 -13.08 7.33 -17.00
N GLY A 40 -13.92 7.72 -16.04
CA GLY A 40 -15.35 7.36 -16.03
C GLY A 40 -15.81 6.23 -15.11
N ARG A 41 -14.98 5.59 -14.27
CA ARG A 41 -15.51 4.62 -13.26
C ARG A 41 -15.75 5.28 -11.91
N ALA A 42 -16.90 5.92 -11.76
CA ALA A 42 -17.34 6.57 -10.53
C ALA A 42 -17.51 5.64 -9.31
N ASN A 43 -17.40 4.31 -9.45
CA ASN A 43 -17.56 3.37 -8.33
C ASN A 43 -16.70 2.11 -8.52
N VAL A 44 -15.44 2.16 -8.05
CA VAL A 44 -14.59 0.98 -7.85
C VAL A 44 -14.65 0.45 -6.41
N GLY A 45 -15.65 0.89 -5.63
CA GLY A 45 -15.85 0.45 -4.25
C GLY A 45 -16.24 -1.03 -4.20
N TRP A 46 -15.50 -1.83 -3.44
CA TRP A 46 -15.88 -3.22 -3.16
C TRP A 46 -17.26 -3.29 -2.49
N ARG A 47 -17.97 -4.39 -2.76
CA ARG A 47 -19.25 -4.72 -2.10
C ARG A 47 -19.01 -5.82 -1.07
N PHE A 48 -19.56 -5.66 0.14
CA PHE A 48 -19.71 -6.75 1.11
C PHE A 48 -21.20 -6.95 1.39
N SER A 49 -21.71 -8.17 1.24
CA SER A 49 -23.14 -8.50 1.40
C SER A 49 -24.08 -7.57 0.57
N GLY A 50 -23.69 -7.28 -0.67
CA GLY A 50 -24.48 -6.42 -1.58
C GLY A 50 -24.49 -4.92 -1.23
N ARG A 51 -23.89 -4.51 -0.10
CA ARG A 51 -23.78 -3.10 0.29
C ARG A 51 -22.48 -2.51 -0.25
N TRP A 52 -22.60 -1.37 -0.92
CA TRP A 52 -21.46 -0.61 -1.41
C TRP A 52 -20.70 0.03 -0.24
N TRP A 53 -19.41 -0.24 -0.15
CA TRP A 53 -18.53 0.56 0.68
C TRP A 53 -18.03 1.74 -0.15
N ALA A 54 -18.79 2.84 -0.15
CA ALA A 54 -18.37 4.08 -0.77
C ALA A 54 -17.54 4.89 0.23
N THR A 55 -16.27 5.17 -0.09
CA THR A 55 -15.36 6.00 0.72
C THR A 55 -15.82 7.46 0.80
N GLN A 56 -16.60 7.93 -0.17
CA GLN A 56 -17.03 9.33 -0.26
C GLN A 56 -18.51 9.46 0.12
N HIS A 57 -18.80 10.14 1.23
CA HIS A 57 -20.17 10.40 1.70
C HIS A 57 -21.03 11.19 0.70
N VAL A 58 -20.42 11.97 -0.21
CA VAL A 58 -21.10 12.86 -1.16
C VAL A 58 -21.88 12.08 -2.24
N VAL A 59 -21.38 10.92 -2.68
CA VAL A 59 -22.05 10.06 -3.68
C VAL A 59 -23.42 9.54 -3.18
N ARG A 60 -23.65 9.55 -1.86
CA ARG A 60 -24.93 9.11 -1.28
C ARG A 60 -26.10 10.06 -1.53
N ARG A 61 -25.86 11.30 -2.00
CA ARG A 61 -26.91 12.32 -2.15
C ARG A 61 -27.59 12.35 -3.52
N SER A 62 -27.01 11.75 -4.56
CA SER A 62 -27.66 11.71 -5.88
C SER A 62 -28.65 10.56 -5.96
N ARG A 63 -29.85 10.76 -5.39
CA ARG A 63 -31.02 9.92 -5.69
C ARG A 63 -31.68 10.45 -6.97
N PRO A 64 -32.02 9.59 -7.95
CA PRO A 64 -32.86 10.01 -9.06
C PRO A 64 -34.30 10.18 -8.54
N GLY A 65 -34.84 11.39 -8.66
CA GLY A 65 -36.19 11.73 -8.25
C GLY A 65 -36.28 13.06 -7.49
N PHE A 66 -35.89 14.15 -8.15
CA PHE A 66 -36.48 15.49 -8.04
C PHE A 66 -36.20 16.23 -9.35
#